data_AF-H3ZKI7-F1
#
_entry.id   AF-H3ZKI7-F1
#
_cell.length_a   1.000
_cell.length_b   1.000
_cell.length_c   1.000
_cell.angle_alpha   90.00
_cell.angle_beta   90.00
_cell.angle_gamma   90.00
#
_symmetry.space_group_name_H-M   'P 1'
#
loop_
_entity.id
_entity.type
_entity.pdbx_description
1 polymer ?
#
loop_
_entity_poly.entity_id
_entity_poly.type
_entity_poly.pdbx_seq_one_letter_code
_entity_poly.pdbx_strand_id
1 'polypeptide(L)'
;MREEEIIKMLQKLGLTKYESLAYITLLKLGISKATDLTKESGIPHTRIYDVLSSLHRKGFVDIMHGTPRMYKPVNPEIVFERLKEELLSDIEAVKNALLELYKSVHGEDIPEIWTIHGFENTLERAEYIIRSARREVLINTPFEFLRLLKDEIKKRKDVIFVIVSNFEEIPEWLNKENVILAKSGGAPWLMATWIIGDVDYALFFGALPKDRRREKFYSFWGKSPKLIQNYMHWFYTMYFDNSEVIKPVEYEKLKKPFEIANIRTLITILKQAGLPKKIEVIGHFVDTREEATIKGQVVEYEYTSLTANITIRDEKGKEWKVGGLGSYFEDVEGEKFILLE
;
A
#
# COMPACT_ATOMS: atom_id res chain seq x y z
N MET A 1 -14.11 0.08 -22.50
CA MET A 1 -15.14 0.83 -21.75
C MET A 1 -16.15 1.37 -22.73
N ARG A 2 -17.43 1.44 -22.33
CA ARG A 2 -18.47 2.11 -23.13
C ARG A 2 -18.32 3.63 -22.99
N GLU A 3 -18.79 4.39 -23.98
CA GLU A 3 -18.70 5.86 -23.97
C GLU A 3 -19.35 6.49 -22.72
N GLU A 4 -20.48 5.93 -22.26
CA GLU A 4 -21.13 6.36 -21.01
C GLU A 4 -20.26 6.17 -19.76
N GLU A 5 -19.42 5.12 -19.73
CA GLU A 5 -18.48 4.88 -18.63
C GLU A 5 -17.33 5.89 -18.67
N ILE A 6 -16.85 6.23 -19.86
CA ILE A 6 -15.82 7.27 -20.07
C ILE A 6 -16.35 8.62 -19.60
N ILE A 7 -17.57 8.99 -19.98
CA ILE A 7 -18.21 10.24 -19.54
C ILE A 7 -18.31 10.28 -18.00
N LYS A 8 -18.78 9.21 -17.36
CA LYS A 8 -18.86 9.14 -15.90
C LYS A 8 -17.49 9.31 -15.23
N MET A 9 -16.42 8.74 -15.80
CA MET A 9 -15.07 8.90 -15.28
C MET A 9 -14.52 10.32 -15.48
N LEU A 10 -14.73 10.92 -16.65
CA LEU A 10 -14.38 12.34 -16.89
C LEU A 10 -15.11 13.26 -15.92
N GLN A 11 -16.37 12.97 -15.58
CA GLN A 11 -17.12 13.73 -14.58
C GLN A 11 -16.54 13.61 -13.17
N LYS A 12 -16.06 12.41 -12.78
CA LYS A 12 -15.34 12.23 -11.51
C LYS A 12 -14.02 13.01 -11.48
N LEU A 13 -13.43 13.30 -12.64
CA LEU A 13 -12.22 14.11 -12.80
C LEU A 13 -12.50 15.62 -12.98
N GLY A 14 -13.73 16.07 -12.69
CA GLY A 14 -14.05 17.50 -12.65
C GLY A 14 -14.58 18.10 -13.96
N LEU A 15 -14.95 17.27 -14.95
CA LEU A 15 -15.66 17.73 -16.15
C LEU A 15 -17.17 17.71 -15.95
N THR A 16 -17.88 18.61 -16.59
CA THR A 16 -19.34 18.53 -16.72
C THR A 16 -19.72 17.52 -17.81
N LYS A 17 -20.97 17.06 -17.81
CA LYS A 17 -21.47 16.15 -18.87
C LYS A 17 -21.27 16.74 -20.28
N TYR A 18 -21.51 18.04 -20.46
CA TYR A 18 -21.31 18.70 -21.76
C TYR A 18 -19.83 18.84 -22.13
N GLU A 19 -18.95 19.11 -21.16
CA GLU A 19 -17.50 19.10 -21.41
C GLU A 19 -17.01 17.72 -21.83
N SER A 20 -17.45 16.65 -21.15
CA SER A 20 -17.11 15.28 -21.53
C SER A 20 -17.59 14.93 -22.94
N LEU A 21 -18.84 15.26 -23.26
CA LEU A 21 -19.41 15.04 -24.60
C LEU A 21 -18.67 15.82 -25.68
N ALA A 22 -18.40 17.11 -25.46
CA ALA A 22 -17.69 17.94 -26.41
C ALA A 22 -16.26 17.44 -26.66
N TYR A 23 -15.52 17.05 -25.61
CA TYR A 23 -14.16 16.52 -25.74
C TYR A 23 -14.13 15.19 -26.50
N ILE A 24 -15.02 14.24 -26.16
CA ILE A 24 -15.12 12.95 -26.88
C ILE A 24 -15.51 13.18 -28.35
N THR A 25 -16.47 14.06 -28.62
CA THR A 25 -16.89 14.40 -29.98
C THR A 25 -15.72 15.00 -30.76
N LEU A 26 -14.95 15.90 -30.14
CA LEU A 26 -13.80 16.52 -30.78
C LEU A 26 -12.65 15.52 -31.04
N LEU A 27 -12.44 14.54 -30.15
CA LEU A 27 -11.49 13.45 -30.39
C LEU A 27 -11.89 12.57 -31.58
N LYS A 28 -13.20 12.35 -31.79
CA LYS A 28 -13.72 11.57 -32.93
C LYS A 28 -13.61 12.33 -34.25
N LEU A 29 -13.91 13.63 -34.24
CA LEU A 29 -13.93 14.46 -35.45
C LEU A 29 -12.55 15.02 -35.83
N GLY A 30 -11.63 15.14 -34.86
CA GLY A 30 -10.41 15.91 -35.03
C GLY A 30 -10.67 17.42 -35.05
N ILE A 31 -9.80 18.18 -35.71
CA ILE A 31 -9.88 19.66 -35.72
C ILE A 31 -11.20 20.11 -36.35
N SER A 32 -12.06 20.77 -35.56
CA SER A 32 -13.47 21.04 -35.93
C SER A 32 -13.94 22.43 -35.54
N LYS A 33 -14.98 22.94 -36.20
CA LYS A 33 -15.66 24.19 -35.82
C LYS A 33 -16.70 23.91 -34.74
N ALA A 34 -17.08 24.94 -33.97
CA ALA A 34 -18.14 24.82 -32.95
C ALA A 34 -19.47 24.29 -33.53
N THR A 35 -19.82 24.68 -34.75
CA THR A 35 -21.04 24.24 -35.44
C THR A 35 -21.06 22.73 -35.70
N ASP A 36 -19.91 22.15 -36.05
CA ASP A 36 -19.79 20.72 -36.36
C ASP A 36 -19.88 19.92 -35.05
N LEU A 37 -19.24 20.43 -34.00
CA LEU A 37 -19.36 19.87 -32.66
C LEU A 37 -20.79 19.92 -32.13
N THR A 38 -21.52 21.02 -32.33
CA THR A 38 -22.94 21.12 -31.92
C THR A 38 -23.80 20.07 -32.60
N LYS A 39 -23.60 19.83 -33.90
CA LYS A 39 -24.37 18.83 -34.66
C LYS A 39 -24.12 17.42 -34.15
N GLU A 40 -22.86 17.06 -33.91
CA GLU A 40 -22.50 15.69 -33.56
C GLU A 40 -22.63 15.39 -32.05
N SER A 41 -22.40 16.36 -31.18
CA SER A 41 -22.47 16.15 -29.72
C SER A 41 -23.88 16.27 -29.14
N GLY A 42 -24.83 16.84 -29.89
CA GLY A 42 -26.16 17.20 -29.39
C GLY A 42 -26.17 18.31 -28.33
N ILE A 43 -25.04 18.97 -28.10
CA ILE A 43 -24.93 20.10 -27.15
C ILE A 43 -25.60 21.33 -27.76
N PRO A 44 -26.50 22.03 -27.04
CA PRO A 44 -27.15 23.22 -27.54
C PRO A 44 -26.15 24.28 -28.03
N HIS A 45 -26.47 24.92 -29.15
CA HIS A 45 -25.62 25.94 -29.76
C HIS A 45 -25.33 27.14 -28.82
N THR A 46 -26.24 27.42 -27.88
CA THR A 46 -26.09 28.44 -26.84
C THR A 46 -25.06 28.08 -25.76
N ARG A 47 -24.63 26.81 -25.68
CA ARG A 47 -23.71 26.30 -24.66
C ARG A 47 -22.35 25.89 -25.21
N ILE A 48 -22.24 25.59 -26.51
CA ILE A 48 -21.03 24.98 -27.09
C ILE A 48 -19.79 25.87 -26.92
N TYR A 49 -19.93 27.18 -27.06
CA TYR A 49 -18.81 28.11 -26.93
C TYR A 49 -18.32 28.18 -25.48
N ASP A 50 -19.22 28.26 -24.50
CA ASP A 50 -18.87 28.25 -23.07
C ASP A 50 -18.16 26.95 -22.69
N VAL A 51 -18.67 25.82 -23.19
CA VAL A 51 -18.09 24.49 -22.97
C VAL A 51 -16.68 24.40 -23.56
N LEU A 52 -16.48 24.85 -24.80
CA LEU A 52 -15.17 24.82 -25.45
C LEU A 52 -14.18 25.80 -24.81
N SER A 53 -14.63 26.97 -24.37
CA SER A 53 -13.82 27.90 -23.58
C SER A 53 -13.43 27.32 -22.23
N SER A 54 -14.33 26.60 -21.56
CA SER A 54 -14.02 25.92 -20.30
C SER A 54 -13.03 24.77 -20.50
N LEU A 55 -13.23 23.93 -21.52
CA LEU A 55 -12.28 22.89 -21.91
C LEU A 55 -10.90 23.46 -22.26
N HIS A 56 -10.85 24.63 -22.92
CA HIS A 56 -9.60 25.31 -23.19
C HIS A 56 -8.89 25.79 -21.92
N ARG A 57 -9.61 26.40 -20.97
CA ARG A 57 -9.03 26.79 -19.67
C ARG A 57 -8.53 25.58 -18.87
N LYS A 58 -9.23 24.44 -18.97
CA LYS A 58 -8.81 23.16 -18.39
C LYS A 58 -7.72 22.46 -19.22
N GLY A 59 -7.30 23.03 -20.36
CA GLY A 59 -6.28 22.50 -21.27
C GLY A 59 -6.62 21.19 -21.99
N PHE A 60 -7.91 20.85 -22.12
CA PHE A 60 -8.38 19.71 -22.91
C PHE A 60 -8.45 20.03 -24.41
N VAL A 61 -8.58 21.31 -24.76
CA VAL A 61 -8.80 21.79 -26.13
C VAL A 61 -7.96 23.02 -26.42
N ASP A 62 -7.33 23.08 -27.58
CA ASP A 62 -6.70 24.28 -28.10
C ASP A 62 -7.65 25.04 -29.03
N ILE A 63 -7.58 26.37 -28.97
CA ILE A 63 -8.33 27.26 -29.86
C ILE A 63 -7.37 27.77 -30.93
N MET A 64 -7.65 27.41 -32.18
CA MET A 64 -6.95 27.97 -33.33
C MET A 64 -7.70 29.19 -33.83
N HIS A 65 -7.07 30.36 -33.71
CA HIS A 65 -7.63 31.63 -34.16
C HIS A 65 -7.70 31.70 -35.70
N GLY A 66 -8.82 32.19 -36.22
CA GLY A 66 -9.10 32.27 -37.65
C GLY A 66 -10.58 32.49 -37.93
N THR A 67 -10.94 32.62 -39.20
CA THR A 67 -12.34 32.78 -39.64
C THR A 67 -12.73 31.59 -40.53
N PRO A 68 -13.45 30.59 -39.99
CA PRO A 68 -13.97 30.48 -38.62
C PRO A 68 -12.94 29.91 -37.63
N ARG A 69 -13.21 30.11 -36.32
CA ARG A 69 -12.40 29.53 -35.25
C ARG A 69 -12.47 28.00 -35.29
N MET A 70 -11.33 27.35 -35.13
CA MET A 70 -11.22 25.90 -35.06
C MET A 70 -10.80 25.47 -33.66
N TYR A 71 -11.23 24.29 -33.26
CA TYR A 71 -10.93 23.69 -31.98
C TYR A 71 -10.18 22.40 -32.23
N LYS A 72 -9.09 22.18 -31.50
CA LYS A 72 -8.24 20.99 -31.62
C LYS A 72 -8.21 20.26 -30.28
N PRO A 73 -8.44 18.94 -30.23
CA PRO A 73 -8.29 18.22 -28.98
C PRO A 73 -6.80 18.13 -28.63
N VAL A 74 -6.48 18.38 -27.36
CA VAL A 74 -5.12 18.11 -26.85
C VAL A 74 -4.96 16.60 -26.67
N ASN A 75 -3.74 16.10 -26.90
CA ASN A 75 -3.43 14.68 -26.75
C ASN A 75 -3.82 14.19 -25.34
N PRO A 76 -4.68 13.16 -25.20
CA PRO A 76 -5.11 12.65 -23.91
C PRO A 76 -3.97 12.34 -22.94
N GLU A 77 -2.85 11.78 -23.42
CA GLU A 77 -1.69 11.46 -22.59
C GLU A 77 -1.16 12.71 -21.86
N ILE A 78 -1.02 13.81 -22.60
CA ILE A 78 -0.53 15.10 -22.07
C ILE A 78 -1.55 15.69 -21.10
N VAL A 79 -2.84 15.66 -21.45
CA VAL A 79 -3.91 16.19 -20.61
C VAL A 79 -3.96 15.48 -19.26
N PHE A 80 -3.90 14.14 -19.27
CA PHE A 80 -4.06 13.35 -18.05
C PHE A 80 -2.81 13.32 -17.18
N GLU A 81 -1.61 13.33 -17.74
CA GLU A 81 -0.40 13.49 -16.92
C GLU A 81 -0.36 14.87 -16.25
N ARG A 82 -0.68 15.95 -16.97
CA ARG A 82 -0.75 17.28 -16.35
C ARG A 82 -1.83 17.37 -15.27
N LEU A 83 -3.03 16.85 -15.54
CA LEU A 83 -4.13 16.83 -14.56
C LEU A 83 -3.77 16.03 -13.30
N LYS A 84 -3.06 14.91 -13.47
CA LYS A 84 -2.58 14.07 -12.37
C LYS A 84 -1.53 14.79 -11.53
N GLU A 85 -0.56 15.46 -12.15
CA GLU A 85 0.44 16.27 -11.45
C GLU A 85 -0.20 17.43 -10.66
N GLU A 86 -1.11 18.18 -11.30
CA GLU A 86 -1.87 19.26 -10.66
C GLU A 86 -2.66 18.73 -9.45
N LEU A 87 -3.42 17.63 -9.63
CA LEU A 87 -4.22 17.05 -8.56
C LEU A 87 -3.36 16.53 -7.39
N LEU A 88 -2.23 15.89 -7.67
CA LEU A 88 -1.31 15.43 -6.62
C LEU A 88 -0.71 16.62 -5.85
N SER A 89 -0.36 17.69 -6.55
CA SER A 89 0.17 18.91 -5.92
C SER A 89 -0.89 19.58 -5.04
N ASP A 90 -2.12 19.73 -5.53
CA ASP A 90 -3.24 20.30 -4.77
C ASP A 90 -3.58 19.45 -3.55
N ILE A 91 -3.61 18.12 -3.69
CA ILE A 91 -3.85 17.20 -2.57
C ILE A 91 -2.78 17.39 -1.50
N GLU A 92 -1.50 17.47 -1.87
CA GLU A 92 -0.43 17.63 -0.89
C GLU A 92 -0.48 19.02 -0.22
N ALA A 93 -0.78 20.08 -0.98
CA ALA A 93 -0.95 21.43 -0.44
C ALA A 93 -2.11 21.51 0.56
N VAL A 94 -3.28 20.98 0.19
CA VAL A 94 -4.47 20.95 1.08
C VAL A 94 -4.21 20.07 2.29
N LYS A 95 -3.59 18.90 2.12
CA LYS A 95 -3.20 18.01 3.22
C LYS A 95 -2.31 18.75 4.22
N ASN A 96 -1.28 19.44 3.76
CA ASN A 96 -0.36 20.17 4.63
C ASN A 96 -1.08 21.31 5.38
N ALA A 97 -1.89 22.11 4.69
CA ALA A 97 -2.68 23.18 5.32
C ALA A 97 -3.67 22.64 6.38
N LEU A 98 -4.34 21.52 6.09
CA LEU A 98 -5.25 20.87 7.04
C LEU A 98 -4.51 20.27 8.22
N LEU A 99 -3.31 19.71 8.01
CA LEU A 99 -2.47 19.20 9.09
C LEU A 99 -1.99 20.33 10.01
N GLU A 100 -1.60 21.47 9.46
CA GLU A 100 -1.25 22.66 10.25
C GLU A 100 -2.44 23.16 11.07
N LEU A 101 -3.62 23.25 10.46
CA LEU A 101 -4.84 23.64 11.16
C LEU A 101 -5.18 22.65 12.29
N TYR A 102 -5.06 21.34 12.01
CA TYR A 102 -5.29 20.30 13.00
C TYR A 102 -4.33 20.42 14.19
N LYS A 103 -3.03 20.59 13.90
CA LYS A 103 -1.99 20.79 14.93
C LYS A 103 -2.22 22.05 15.75
N SER A 104 -2.75 23.13 15.14
CA SER A 104 -3.01 24.39 15.85
C SER A 104 -4.02 24.24 17.00
N VAL A 105 -4.93 23.26 16.90
CA VAL A 105 -5.98 22.98 17.91
C VAL A 105 -5.64 21.80 18.81
N HIS A 106 -4.94 20.80 18.28
CA HIS A 106 -4.71 19.51 18.95
C HIS A 106 -3.27 19.30 19.45
N GLY A 107 -2.35 20.24 19.21
CA GLY A 107 -0.93 20.12 19.54
C GLY A 107 -0.11 19.44 18.43
N GLU A 108 1.21 19.28 18.65
CA GLU A 108 2.09 18.60 17.67
C GLU A 108 1.78 17.11 17.51
N ASP A 109 1.21 16.50 18.56
CA ASP A 109 0.88 15.08 18.60
C ASP A 109 -0.43 14.81 17.86
N ILE A 110 -0.33 14.64 16.54
CA ILE A 110 -1.36 13.93 15.79
C ILE A 110 -1.52 12.56 16.46
N PRO A 111 -2.72 12.17 16.92
CA PRO A 111 -2.88 10.94 17.67
C PRO A 111 -2.38 9.77 16.83
N GLU A 112 -1.37 9.07 17.34
CA GLU A 112 -0.73 7.95 16.63
C GLU A 112 -1.69 6.78 16.41
N ILE A 113 -2.81 6.75 17.15
CA ILE A 113 -3.87 5.76 17.11
C ILE A 113 -5.24 6.45 16.97
N TRP A 114 -6.05 6.02 16.01
CA TRP A 114 -7.43 6.46 15.80
C TRP A 114 -8.41 5.32 15.99
N THR A 115 -9.55 5.61 16.62
CA THR A 115 -10.68 4.69 16.64
C THR A 115 -11.47 4.80 15.34
N ILE A 116 -11.66 3.69 14.65
CA ILE A 116 -12.54 3.55 13.49
C ILE A 116 -13.86 2.97 13.99
N HIS A 117 -14.95 3.54 13.52
CA HIS A 117 -16.31 3.11 13.84
C HIS A 117 -16.94 2.39 12.65
N GLY A 118 -17.51 1.21 12.89
CA GLY A 118 -18.25 0.45 11.89
C GLY A 118 -17.41 -0.53 11.09
N PHE A 119 -18.01 -1.66 10.74
CA PHE A 119 -17.35 -2.79 10.11
C PHE A 119 -16.82 -2.47 8.71
N GLU A 120 -17.62 -1.77 7.91
CA GLU A 120 -17.29 -1.40 6.53
C GLU A 120 -16.08 -0.47 6.50
N ASN A 121 -16.02 0.50 7.41
CA ASN A 121 -14.86 1.40 7.54
C ASN A 121 -13.61 0.63 7.98
N THR A 122 -13.72 -0.34 8.89
CA THR A 122 -12.60 -1.21 9.28
C THR A 122 -12.11 -2.05 8.10
N LEU A 123 -13.02 -2.60 7.30
CA LEU A 123 -12.67 -3.38 6.12
C LEU A 123 -11.95 -2.53 5.07
N GLU A 124 -12.46 -1.34 4.77
CA GLU A 124 -11.81 -0.40 3.85
C GLU A 124 -10.38 -0.05 4.29
N ARG A 125 -10.19 0.08 5.60
CA ARG A 125 -8.89 0.36 6.23
C ARG A 125 -7.94 -0.83 6.13
N ALA A 126 -8.42 -2.04 6.42
CA ALA A 126 -7.65 -3.28 6.23
C ALA A 126 -7.17 -3.43 4.78
N GLU A 127 -8.08 -3.21 3.83
CA GLU A 127 -7.74 -3.22 2.40
C GLU A 127 -6.74 -2.12 2.03
N TYR A 128 -6.87 -0.92 2.60
CA TYR A 128 -5.92 0.16 2.38
C TYR A 128 -4.50 -0.24 2.81
N ILE A 129 -4.32 -0.86 3.98
CA ILE A 129 -3.00 -1.35 4.43
C ILE A 129 -2.42 -2.31 3.39
N ILE A 130 -3.22 -3.27 2.92
CA ILE A 130 -2.79 -4.25 1.92
C ILE A 130 -2.43 -3.57 0.60
N ARG A 131 -3.13 -2.50 0.20
CA ARG A 131 -2.81 -1.75 -1.03
C ARG A 131 -1.57 -0.87 -0.89
N SER A 132 -1.35 -0.27 0.28
CA SER A 132 -0.27 0.70 0.48
C SER A 132 1.06 0.08 0.86
N ALA A 133 1.07 -1.14 1.40
CA ALA A 133 2.30 -1.83 1.79
C ALA A 133 3.26 -1.96 0.60
N ARG A 134 4.56 -1.83 0.85
CA ARG A 134 5.63 -1.85 -0.16
C ARG A 134 6.52 -3.09 -0.05
N ARG A 135 6.60 -3.72 1.12
CA ARG A 135 7.54 -4.83 1.36
C ARG A 135 6.83 -6.04 1.93
N GLU A 136 6.05 -5.85 2.99
CA GLU A 136 5.37 -6.95 3.66
C GLU A 136 4.03 -6.57 4.30
N VAL A 137 3.17 -7.58 4.47
CA VAL A 137 1.92 -7.49 5.21
C VAL A 137 1.81 -8.66 6.18
N LEU A 138 1.66 -8.34 7.47
CA LEU A 138 1.43 -9.30 8.54
C LEU A 138 -0.06 -9.32 8.87
N ILE A 139 -0.68 -10.49 8.87
CA ILE A 139 -2.12 -10.65 9.12
C ILE A 139 -2.33 -11.75 10.14
N ASN A 140 -2.92 -11.44 11.29
CA ASN A 140 -3.51 -12.43 12.19
C ASN A 140 -5.00 -12.14 12.22
N THR A 141 -5.86 -13.05 11.80
CA THR A 141 -7.31 -12.77 11.75
C THR A 141 -8.13 -14.05 11.62
N PRO A 142 -9.38 -14.09 12.11
CA PRO A 142 -10.30 -15.19 11.79
C PRO A 142 -10.48 -15.37 10.29
N PHE A 143 -10.65 -16.61 9.84
CA PHE A 143 -10.72 -16.92 8.41
C PHE A 143 -11.87 -16.21 7.70
N GLU A 144 -12.96 -15.94 8.42
CA GLU A 144 -14.13 -15.21 7.92
C GLU A 144 -13.80 -13.78 7.49
N PHE A 145 -12.93 -13.08 8.23
CA PHE A 145 -12.49 -11.73 7.86
C PHE A 145 -11.42 -11.78 6.78
N LEU A 146 -10.49 -12.73 6.86
CA LEU A 146 -9.47 -12.95 5.83
C LEU A 146 -10.08 -13.12 4.43
N ARG A 147 -11.20 -13.83 4.34
CA ARG A 147 -11.93 -14.03 3.08
C ARG A 147 -12.44 -12.74 2.44
N LEU A 148 -12.72 -11.70 3.23
CA LEU A 148 -13.15 -10.40 2.72
C LEU A 148 -11.99 -9.65 2.05
N LEU A 149 -10.76 -9.92 2.47
CA LEU A 149 -9.54 -9.31 1.95
C LEU A 149 -8.98 -10.04 0.72
N LYS A 150 -9.65 -11.10 0.26
CA LYS A 150 -9.22 -12.00 -0.83
C LYS A 150 -8.76 -11.24 -2.08
N ASP A 151 -9.57 -10.29 -2.53
CA ASP A 151 -9.31 -9.62 -3.81
C ASP A 151 -8.05 -8.74 -3.74
N GLU A 152 -7.83 -8.06 -2.62
CA GLU A 152 -6.63 -7.25 -2.42
C GLU A 152 -5.38 -8.13 -2.26
N ILE A 153 -5.45 -9.21 -1.49
CA ILE A 153 -4.31 -10.16 -1.34
C ILE A 153 -3.98 -10.84 -2.67
N LYS A 154 -4.99 -11.20 -3.49
CA LYS A 154 -4.75 -11.80 -4.82
C LYS A 154 -3.98 -10.86 -5.73
N LYS A 155 -4.31 -9.57 -5.75
CA LYS A 155 -3.71 -8.56 -6.63
C LYS A 155 -2.23 -8.32 -6.32
N ARG A 156 -1.83 -8.42 -5.05
CA ARG A 156 -0.46 -8.15 -4.58
C ARG A 156 0.47 -9.36 -4.76
N LYS A 157 1.45 -9.26 -5.67
CA LYS A 157 2.48 -10.30 -5.92
C LYS A 157 3.90 -9.84 -5.56
N ASP A 158 3.99 -8.59 -5.14
CA ASP A 158 5.19 -7.78 -5.00
C ASP A 158 5.60 -7.59 -3.53
N VAL A 159 4.80 -8.08 -2.58
CA VAL A 159 5.05 -8.01 -1.13
C VAL A 159 4.96 -9.39 -0.50
N ILE A 160 5.67 -9.62 0.60
CA ILE A 160 5.56 -10.84 1.38
C ILE A 160 4.33 -10.77 2.28
N PHE A 161 3.52 -11.83 2.29
CA PHE A 161 2.44 -11.99 3.26
C PHE A 161 2.83 -13.00 4.33
N VAL A 162 2.65 -12.64 5.59
CA VAL A 162 2.71 -13.59 6.72
C VAL A 162 1.33 -13.63 7.35
N ILE A 163 0.62 -14.75 7.18
CA ILE A 163 -0.78 -14.86 7.55
C ILE A 163 -0.97 -15.97 8.57
N VAL A 164 -1.44 -15.59 9.75
CA VAL A 164 -1.89 -16.48 10.82
C VAL A 164 -3.42 -16.51 10.80
N SER A 165 -4.00 -17.69 10.56
CA SER A 165 -5.45 -17.88 10.60
C SER A 165 -5.80 -19.35 10.85
N ASN A 166 -7.02 -19.61 11.33
CA ASN A 166 -7.48 -20.97 11.59
C ASN A 166 -8.09 -21.57 10.32
N PHE A 167 -7.25 -22.09 9.44
CA PHE A 167 -7.68 -22.75 8.21
C PHE A 167 -8.21 -24.17 8.49
N GLU A 168 -9.37 -24.50 7.94
CA GLU A 168 -9.79 -25.90 7.74
C GLU A 168 -8.99 -26.49 6.58
N GLU A 169 -9.01 -25.79 5.44
CA GLU A 169 -8.24 -26.08 4.23
C GLU A 169 -7.61 -24.80 3.69
N ILE A 170 -6.43 -24.90 3.08
CA ILE A 170 -5.75 -23.75 2.46
C ILE A 170 -6.47 -23.40 1.16
N PRO A 171 -7.05 -22.18 1.04
CA PRO A 171 -7.68 -21.77 -0.20
C PRO A 171 -6.66 -21.57 -1.33
N GLU A 172 -7.04 -21.94 -2.54
CA GLU A 172 -6.20 -21.82 -3.74
C GLU A 172 -5.64 -20.40 -3.95
N TRP A 173 -6.41 -19.36 -3.60
CA TRP A 173 -5.99 -17.97 -3.78
C TRP A 173 -4.87 -17.51 -2.84
N LEU A 174 -4.57 -18.29 -1.79
CA LEU A 174 -3.41 -18.12 -0.90
C LEU A 174 -2.23 -19.01 -1.31
N ASN A 175 -2.41 -19.89 -2.30
CA ASN A 175 -1.35 -20.75 -2.82
C ASN A 175 -0.45 -19.99 -3.81
N LYS A 176 0.27 -19.00 -3.28
CA LYS A 176 1.18 -18.10 -4.02
C LYS A 176 2.57 -18.13 -3.41
N GLU A 177 3.59 -17.90 -4.22
CA GLU A 177 4.99 -17.98 -3.82
C GLU A 177 5.38 -17.00 -2.69
N ASN A 178 4.72 -15.84 -2.63
CA ASN A 178 4.97 -14.75 -1.70
C ASN A 178 4.15 -14.82 -0.39
N VAL A 179 3.55 -15.96 -0.07
CA VAL A 179 2.65 -16.11 1.08
C VAL A 179 3.14 -17.20 2.03
N ILE A 180 3.37 -16.82 3.28
CA ILE A 180 3.60 -17.72 4.43
C ILE A 180 2.27 -17.86 5.17
N LEU A 181 1.83 -19.09 5.41
CA LEU A 181 0.63 -19.39 6.20
C LEU A 181 1.00 -20.15 7.47
N ALA A 182 0.43 -19.72 8.58
CA ALA A 182 0.49 -20.40 9.85
C ALA A 182 -0.92 -20.57 10.44
N LYS A 183 -1.10 -21.65 11.20
CA LYS A 183 -2.35 -22.00 11.87
C LYS A 183 -2.18 -21.90 13.37
N SER A 184 -3.02 -21.11 14.02
CA SER A 184 -3.05 -21.06 15.48
C SER A 184 -3.66 -22.36 16.00
N GLY A 185 -3.05 -22.97 17.03
CA GLY A 185 -3.43 -24.26 17.60
C GLY A 185 -4.77 -24.30 18.34
N GLY A 186 -5.76 -23.50 17.93
CA GLY A 186 -7.13 -23.54 18.45
C GLY A 186 -7.41 -22.67 19.68
N ALA A 187 -6.45 -21.86 20.15
CA ALA A 187 -6.68 -20.92 21.25
C ALA A 187 -7.57 -19.74 20.79
N PRO A 188 -8.84 -19.64 21.23
CA PRO A 188 -9.79 -18.68 20.66
C PRO A 188 -9.40 -17.20 20.88
N TRP A 189 -8.66 -16.91 21.96
CA TRP A 189 -8.18 -15.55 22.27
C TRP A 189 -7.02 -15.09 21.37
N LEU A 190 -6.33 -16.01 20.68
CA LEU A 190 -5.28 -15.66 19.71
C LEU A 190 -5.84 -15.18 18.36
N MET A 191 -7.17 -15.13 18.19
CA MET A 191 -7.80 -14.69 16.93
C MET A 191 -8.31 -13.25 16.95
N ALA A 192 -7.73 -12.39 17.79
CA ALA A 192 -7.88 -10.95 17.60
C ALA A 192 -7.26 -10.52 16.27
N THR A 193 -7.88 -9.60 15.55
CA THR A 193 -7.35 -9.20 14.24
C THR A 193 -6.24 -8.18 14.36
N TRP A 194 -5.10 -8.51 13.77
CA TRP A 194 -3.99 -7.61 13.48
C TRP A 194 -3.73 -7.61 11.98
N ILE A 195 -3.66 -6.43 11.38
CA ILE A 195 -3.21 -6.25 10.00
C ILE A 195 -2.17 -5.14 10.00
N ILE A 196 -0.94 -5.47 9.65
CA ILE A 196 0.20 -4.56 9.70
C ILE A 196 0.84 -4.53 8.32
N GLY A 197 1.04 -3.33 7.77
CA GLY A 197 1.71 -3.11 6.50
C GLY A 197 3.01 -2.37 6.73
N ASP A 198 4.13 -3.05 6.45
CA ASP A 198 5.48 -2.58 6.76
C ASP A 198 5.58 -2.05 8.21
N VAL A 199 6.18 -0.87 8.40
CA VAL A 199 6.17 -0.08 9.64
C VAL A 199 5.31 1.19 9.50
N ASP A 200 4.46 1.23 8.48
CA ASP A 200 3.71 2.43 8.08
C ASP A 200 2.32 2.46 8.72
N TYR A 201 1.61 1.33 8.72
CA TYR A 201 0.24 1.23 9.25
C TYR A 201 -0.03 -0.07 10.01
N ALA A 202 -0.84 0.03 11.06
CA ALA A 202 -1.41 -1.12 11.76
C ALA A 202 -2.91 -0.95 11.97
N LEU A 203 -3.64 -2.05 11.94
CA LEU A 203 -5.06 -2.12 12.28
C LEU A 203 -5.27 -3.24 13.29
N PHE A 204 -5.97 -2.93 14.38
CA PHE A 204 -6.31 -3.87 15.42
C PHE A 204 -7.80 -3.86 15.72
N PHE A 205 -8.40 -5.04 15.91
CA PHE A 205 -9.69 -5.19 16.58
C PHE A 205 -9.80 -6.56 17.23
N GLY A 206 -10.72 -6.67 18.19
CA GLY A 206 -10.99 -7.92 18.90
C GLY A 206 -11.81 -8.91 18.08
N ALA A 207 -12.91 -9.38 18.66
CA ALA A 207 -13.81 -10.32 18.00
C ALA A 207 -14.62 -9.66 16.88
N LEU A 208 -14.94 -10.45 15.84
CA LEU A 208 -15.90 -10.04 14.81
C LEU A 208 -17.32 -9.93 15.39
N PRO A 209 -18.14 -8.98 14.92
CA PRO A 209 -19.52 -8.86 15.36
C PRO A 209 -20.34 -10.04 14.81
N LYS A 210 -21.28 -10.57 15.60
CA LYS A 210 -22.20 -11.63 15.13
C LYS A 210 -23.27 -11.06 14.20
N ASP A 211 -23.79 -9.87 14.52
CA ASP A 211 -24.71 -9.10 13.69
C ASP A 211 -24.15 -7.71 13.39
N ARG A 212 -23.64 -7.55 12.16
CA ARG A 212 -23.05 -6.29 11.65
C ARG A 212 -24.02 -5.10 11.68
N ARG A 213 -25.33 -5.31 11.69
CA ARG A 213 -26.34 -4.23 11.65
C ARG A 213 -26.75 -3.73 13.03
N ARG A 214 -26.55 -4.54 14.07
CA ARG A 214 -27.02 -4.26 15.43
C ARG A 214 -25.89 -3.99 16.41
N GLU A 215 -24.73 -4.59 16.19
CA GLU A 215 -23.59 -4.44 17.09
C GLU A 215 -22.74 -3.23 16.73
N LYS A 216 -22.39 -2.43 17.75
CA LYS A 216 -21.38 -1.39 17.58
C LYS A 216 -20.02 -2.05 17.43
N PHE A 217 -19.34 -1.77 16.34
CA PHE A 217 -18.02 -2.32 16.04
C PHE A 217 -16.97 -1.21 16.02
N TYR A 218 -15.84 -1.46 16.68
CA TYR A 218 -14.74 -0.52 16.81
C TYR A 218 -13.43 -1.23 16.46
N SER A 219 -12.58 -0.54 15.73
CA SER A 219 -11.19 -0.96 15.48
C SER A 219 -10.24 0.20 15.71
N PHE A 220 -8.96 -0.09 15.87
CA PHE A 220 -7.91 0.88 16.14
C PHE A 220 -6.93 0.92 14.98
N TRP A 221 -6.74 2.09 14.39
CA TRP A 221 -5.79 2.35 13.33
C TRP A 221 -4.55 3.01 13.90
N GLY A 222 -3.36 2.49 13.65
CA GLY A 222 -2.09 3.06 14.04
C GLY A 222 -1.30 3.60 12.85
N LYS A 223 -0.65 4.75 13.03
CA LYS A 223 0.31 5.32 12.08
C LYS A 223 1.50 5.94 12.82
N SER A 224 2.27 5.09 13.50
CA SER A 224 3.52 5.47 14.17
C SER A 224 4.53 4.34 14.04
N PRO A 225 5.69 4.57 13.40
CA PRO A 225 6.72 3.54 13.26
C PRO A 225 7.14 2.91 14.59
N LYS A 226 7.26 3.73 15.65
CA LYS A 226 7.66 3.26 16.99
C LYS A 226 6.63 2.30 17.60
N LEU A 227 5.34 2.62 17.48
CA LEU A 227 4.28 1.72 17.96
C LEU A 227 4.16 0.47 17.09
N ILE A 228 4.20 0.64 15.77
CA ILE A 228 4.00 -0.45 14.83
C ILE A 228 5.11 -1.48 14.95
N GLN A 229 6.35 -1.06 15.19
CA GLN A 229 7.45 -1.95 15.51
C GLN A 229 7.13 -2.89 16.69
N ASN A 230 6.56 -2.36 17.77
CA ASN A 230 6.11 -3.18 18.91
C ASN A 230 4.98 -4.12 18.52
N TYR A 231 4.05 -3.67 17.67
CA TYR A 231 2.96 -4.53 17.18
C TYR A 231 3.46 -5.66 16.29
N MET A 232 4.48 -5.42 15.45
CA MET A 232 5.14 -6.48 14.69
C MET A 232 5.86 -7.46 15.62
N HIS A 233 6.52 -6.97 16.66
CA HIS A 233 7.12 -7.83 17.67
C HIS A 233 6.06 -8.74 18.33
N TRP A 234 4.92 -8.18 18.76
CA TRP A 234 3.81 -8.97 19.31
C TRP A 234 3.18 -9.92 18.28
N PHE A 235 3.06 -9.50 17.02
CA PHE A 235 2.61 -10.37 15.93
C PHE A 235 3.44 -11.66 15.90
N TYR A 236 4.77 -11.52 15.91
CA TYR A 236 5.67 -12.66 15.92
C TYR A 236 5.59 -13.46 17.22
N THR A 237 5.83 -12.82 18.37
CA THR A 237 6.02 -13.53 19.63
C THR A 237 4.73 -14.08 20.24
N MET A 238 3.57 -13.46 19.98
CA MET A 238 2.29 -13.93 20.49
C MET A 238 1.55 -14.83 19.51
N TYR A 239 1.63 -14.56 18.20
CA TYR A 239 0.79 -15.25 17.21
C TYR A 239 1.60 -16.20 16.33
N PHE A 240 2.57 -15.68 15.56
CA PHE A 240 3.28 -16.50 14.56
C PHE A 240 4.14 -17.60 15.20
N ASP A 241 4.97 -17.27 16.19
CA ASP A 241 5.89 -18.20 16.85
C ASP A 241 5.16 -19.30 17.66
N ASN A 242 3.90 -19.05 18.05
CA ASN A 242 3.04 -20.01 18.74
C ASN A 242 2.09 -20.75 17.76
N SER A 243 2.28 -20.59 16.45
CA SER A 243 1.47 -21.21 15.41
C SER A 243 2.28 -22.23 14.62
N GLU A 244 1.59 -23.19 14.02
CA GLU A 244 2.20 -24.17 13.12
C GLU A 244 2.27 -23.58 11.71
N VAL A 245 3.46 -23.52 11.11
CA VAL A 245 3.62 -23.08 9.71
C VAL A 245 3.12 -24.20 8.79
N ILE A 246 1.95 -23.99 8.18
CA ILE A 246 1.30 -24.96 7.29
C ILE A 246 1.68 -24.76 5.82
N LYS A 247 2.16 -23.58 5.45
CA LYS A 247 2.69 -23.28 4.13
C LYS A 247 3.85 -22.28 4.25
N PRO A 248 5.11 -22.71 4.04
CA PRO A 248 6.22 -21.79 4.02
C PRO A 248 6.23 -20.97 2.72
N VAL A 249 7.10 -19.95 2.68
CA VAL A 249 7.36 -19.18 1.47
C VAL A 249 8.01 -20.07 0.39
N GLU A 250 7.72 -19.82 -0.88
CA GLU A 250 8.38 -20.51 -1.99
C GLU A 250 9.56 -19.66 -2.50
N TYR A 251 10.62 -19.58 -1.69
CA TYR A 251 11.75 -18.66 -1.89
C TYR A 251 12.34 -18.69 -3.31
N GLU A 252 12.52 -19.88 -3.87
CA GLU A 252 13.12 -20.07 -5.19
C GLU A 252 12.28 -19.46 -6.33
N LYS A 253 10.97 -19.29 -6.12
CA LYS A 253 10.06 -18.69 -7.11
C LYS A 253 9.88 -17.19 -6.92
N LEU A 254 10.39 -16.61 -5.84
CA LEU A 254 10.28 -15.17 -5.60
C LEU A 254 11.10 -14.39 -6.63
N LYS A 255 10.51 -13.31 -7.15
CA LYS A 255 11.22 -12.37 -8.00
C LYS A 255 12.24 -11.61 -7.15
N LYS A 256 13.52 -11.76 -7.46
CA LYS A 256 14.62 -11.04 -6.80
C LYS A 256 15.11 -9.85 -7.64
N PRO A 257 15.68 -8.81 -7.00
CA PRO A 257 15.77 -8.64 -5.55
C PRO A 257 14.39 -8.38 -4.94
N PHE A 258 14.20 -8.77 -3.68
CA PHE A 258 12.99 -8.43 -2.94
C PHE A 258 13.33 -7.85 -1.57
N GLU A 259 12.45 -6.98 -1.10
CA GLU A 259 12.66 -6.17 0.10
C GLU A 259 11.80 -6.67 1.25
N ILE A 260 12.36 -6.61 2.45
CA ILE A 260 11.69 -6.93 3.71
C ILE A 260 11.97 -5.78 4.70
N ALA A 261 10.98 -5.42 5.51
CA ALA A 261 11.14 -4.39 6.55
C ALA A 261 11.52 -5.00 7.91
N ASN A 262 11.04 -6.20 8.22
CA ASN A 262 11.23 -6.82 9.54
C ASN A 262 12.25 -7.97 9.53
N ILE A 263 13.25 -7.86 10.42
CA ILE A 263 14.28 -8.86 10.65
C ILE A 263 13.71 -10.26 10.95
N ARG A 264 12.57 -10.36 11.66
CA ARG A 264 11.93 -11.65 11.98
C ARG A 264 11.29 -12.29 10.76
N THR A 265 10.70 -11.49 9.86
CA THR A 265 10.23 -11.99 8.57
C THR A 265 11.40 -12.50 7.75
N LEU A 266 12.50 -11.73 7.70
CA LEU A 266 13.72 -12.14 7.02
C LEU A 266 14.23 -13.49 7.54
N ILE A 267 14.40 -13.63 8.86
CA ILE A 267 14.89 -14.88 9.45
C ILE A 267 13.90 -16.03 9.21
N THR A 268 12.59 -15.77 9.23
CA THR A 268 11.57 -16.77 8.88
C THR A 268 11.76 -17.28 7.45
N ILE A 269 12.08 -16.41 6.51
CA ILE A 269 12.40 -16.77 5.13
C ILE A 269 13.74 -17.54 5.05
N LEU A 270 14.77 -17.06 5.75
CA LEU A 270 16.11 -17.70 5.75
C LEU A 270 16.08 -19.12 6.35
N LYS A 271 15.25 -19.37 7.36
CA LYS A 271 15.01 -20.73 7.90
C LYS A 271 14.53 -21.72 6.84
N GLN A 272 13.78 -21.25 5.84
CA GLN A 272 13.32 -22.06 4.71
C GLN A 272 14.35 -22.09 3.58
N ALA A 273 14.92 -20.94 3.23
CA ALA A 273 15.79 -20.78 2.07
C ALA A 273 17.19 -21.37 2.28
N GLY A 274 17.58 -21.57 3.55
CA GLY A 274 18.91 -21.99 3.95
C GLY A 274 19.93 -20.85 3.86
N LEU A 275 21.11 -21.08 4.43
CA LEU A 275 22.26 -20.19 4.35
C LEU A 275 23.40 -20.85 3.53
N PRO A 276 24.29 -20.05 2.92
CA PRO A 276 24.32 -18.59 2.91
C PRO A 276 23.36 -17.98 1.86
N LYS A 277 23.01 -16.69 2.04
CA LYS A 277 22.25 -15.90 1.04
C LYS A 277 22.82 -14.50 0.87
N LYS A 278 22.98 -14.04 -0.36
CA LYS A 278 23.37 -12.65 -0.64
C LYS A 278 22.30 -11.66 -0.22
N ILE A 279 22.73 -10.63 0.49
CA ILE A 279 21.89 -9.60 1.03
C ILE A 279 22.57 -8.23 0.92
N GLU A 280 21.75 -7.20 0.77
CA GLU A 280 22.09 -5.81 1.03
C GLU A 280 21.19 -5.30 2.15
N VAL A 281 21.77 -4.71 3.19
CA VAL A 281 21.03 -4.08 4.28
C VAL A 281 21.33 -2.60 4.33
N ILE A 282 20.25 -1.82 4.42
CA ILE A 282 20.29 -0.37 4.61
C ILE A 282 19.74 -0.06 6.00
N GLY A 283 20.44 0.79 6.73
CA GLY A 283 20.07 1.21 8.08
C GLY A 283 21.11 2.17 8.64
N HIS A 284 21.40 2.06 9.94
CA HIS A 284 22.33 2.94 10.63
C HIS A 284 23.27 2.15 11.56
N PHE A 285 24.49 2.62 11.73
CA PHE A 285 25.37 2.10 12.78
C PHE A 285 24.79 2.43 14.16
N VAL A 286 24.78 1.45 15.07
CA VAL A 286 24.13 1.61 16.38
C VAL A 286 24.85 2.63 17.27
N ASP A 287 26.18 2.69 17.17
CA ASP A 287 27.03 3.56 17.97
C ASP A 287 27.06 5.01 17.46
N THR A 288 27.24 5.21 16.16
CA THR A 288 27.38 6.56 15.56
C THR A 288 26.09 7.14 15.03
N ARG A 289 25.06 6.31 14.77
CA ARG A 289 23.82 6.66 14.07
C ARG A 289 24.03 7.15 12.63
N GLU A 290 25.23 6.98 12.07
CA GLU A 290 25.49 7.28 10.66
C GLU A 290 24.84 6.23 9.76
N GLU A 291 24.43 6.64 8.56
CA GLU A 291 23.87 5.74 7.55
C GLU A 291 24.85 4.61 7.22
N ALA A 292 24.33 3.38 7.18
CA ALA A 292 25.09 2.18 6.90
C ALA A 292 24.44 1.42 5.74
N THR A 293 25.26 1.01 4.77
CA THR A 293 24.87 0.06 3.72
C THR A 293 25.84 -1.12 3.76
N ILE A 294 25.35 -2.28 4.19
CA ILE A 294 26.15 -3.50 4.31
C ILE A 294 25.77 -4.47 3.20
N LYS A 295 26.76 -4.93 2.44
CA LYS A 295 26.60 -5.92 1.36
C LYS A 295 27.43 -7.15 1.67
N GLY A 296 26.84 -8.32 1.51
CA GLY A 296 27.53 -9.57 1.75
C GLY A 296 26.63 -10.77 1.72
N GLN A 297 27.04 -11.82 2.44
CA GLN A 297 26.25 -13.04 2.61
C GLN A 297 25.81 -13.17 4.06
N VAL A 298 24.54 -13.49 4.28
CA VAL A 298 24.08 -13.95 5.60
C VAL A 298 24.68 -15.32 5.85
N VAL A 299 25.49 -15.45 6.89
CA VAL A 299 26.18 -16.69 7.25
C VAL A 299 25.62 -17.33 8.52
N GLU A 300 24.93 -16.55 9.35
CA GLU A 300 24.32 -16.99 10.60
C GLU A 300 23.11 -16.11 10.94
N TYR A 301 22.19 -16.61 11.76
CA TYR A 301 21.15 -15.82 12.39
C TYR A 301 20.87 -16.29 13.82
N GLU A 302 20.40 -15.37 14.65
CA GLU A 302 19.89 -15.64 16.00
C GLU A 302 18.39 -15.31 16.02
N TYR A 303 17.56 -16.23 16.54
CA TYR A 303 16.12 -16.01 16.65
C TYR A 303 15.59 -16.59 17.95
N THR A 304 15.23 -15.72 18.88
CA THR A 304 14.56 -16.04 20.14
C THR A 304 13.34 -15.14 20.32
N SER A 305 12.61 -15.29 21.43
CA SER A 305 11.54 -14.36 21.79
C SER A 305 12.06 -12.95 22.10
N LEU A 306 13.33 -12.81 22.49
CA LEU A 306 13.93 -11.53 22.91
C LEU A 306 14.85 -10.92 21.85
N THR A 307 15.54 -11.76 21.08
CA THR A 307 16.59 -11.37 20.14
C THR A 307 16.27 -11.85 18.73
N ALA A 308 16.57 -11.02 17.74
CA ALA A 308 16.50 -11.39 16.33
C ALA A 308 17.55 -10.58 15.57
N ASN A 309 18.58 -11.26 15.05
CA ASN A 309 19.65 -10.65 14.28
C ASN A 309 20.23 -11.63 13.27
N ILE A 310 20.99 -11.11 12.33
CA ILE A 310 21.73 -11.84 11.31
C ILE A 310 23.20 -11.46 11.37
N THR A 311 24.08 -12.38 10.98
CA THR A 311 25.50 -12.10 10.76
C THR A 311 25.76 -12.04 9.26
N ILE A 312 26.22 -10.89 8.77
CA ILE A 312 26.58 -10.68 7.37
C ILE A 312 28.10 -10.70 7.24
N ARG A 313 28.64 -11.57 6.39
CA ARG A 313 30.04 -11.55 6.00
C ARG A 313 30.19 -10.77 4.69
N ASP A 314 30.93 -9.66 4.73
CA ASP A 314 31.19 -8.82 3.55
C ASP A 314 32.29 -9.40 2.63
N GLU A 315 32.51 -8.76 1.49
CA GLU A 315 33.52 -9.19 0.51
C GLU A 315 34.97 -9.14 1.05
N LYS A 316 35.22 -8.36 2.11
CA LYS A 316 36.52 -8.27 2.78
C LYS A 316 36.66 -9.31 3.90
N GLY A 317 35.64 -10.13 4.12
CA GLY A 317 35.59 -11.14 5.17
C GLY A 317 35.27 -10.58 6.56
N LYS A 318 34.91 -9.29 6.67
CA LYS A 318 34.45 -8.73 7.95
C LYS A 318 33.01 -9.19 8.20
N GLU A 319 32.75 -9.57 9.45
CA GLU A 319 31.42 -9.94 9.91
C GLU A 319 30.76 -8.75 10.59
N TRP A 320 29.48 -8.55 10.28
CA TRP A 320 28.62 -7.51 10.81
C TRP A 320 27.40 -8.16 11.44
N LYS A 321 27.16 -7.91 12.72
CA LYS A 321 25.94 -8.30 13.38
C LYS A 321 24.89 -7.24 13.11
N VAL A 322 23.77 -7.62 12.51
CA VAL A 322 22.71 -6.72 12.06
C VAL A 322 21.39 -7.14 12.66
N GLY A 323 20.76 -6.24 13.40
CA GLY A 323 19.43 -6.48 13.96
C GLY A 323 18.35 -5.71 13.20
N GLY A 324 17.12 -5.78 13.69
CA GLY A 324 16.02 -4.99 13.17
C GLY A 324 15.98 -3.58 13.76
N LEU A 325 14.90 -2.86 13.45
CA LEU A 325 14.58 -1.61 14.14
C LEU A 325 14.65 -1.80 15.67
N GLY A 326 15.12 -0.77 16.37
CA GLY A 326 15.28 -0.75 17.83
C GLY A 326 16.44 -1.61 18.34
N SER A 327 17.39 -1.96 17.49
CA SER A 327 18.61 -2.66 17.88
C SER A 327 19.52 -1.79 18.75
N TYR A 328 20.11 -2.42 19.78
CA TYR A 328 21.01 -1.77 20.73
C TYR A 328 22.34 -2.51 20.92
N PHE A 329 22.39 -3.81 20.60
CA PHE A 329 23.58 -4.65 20.84
C PHE A 329 24.30 -5.04 19.56
N GLU A 330 23.65 -4.91 18.41
CA GLU A 330 24.19 -5.20 17.09
C GLU A 330 25.07 -4.05 16.56
N ASP A 331 25.88 -4.31 15.54
CA ASP A 331 26.70 -3.29 14.88
C ASP A 331 25.83 -2.32 14.08
N VAL A 332 24.77 -2.85 13.45
CA VAL A 332 23.87 -2.12 12.56
C VAL A 332 22.41 -2.38 12.94
N GLU A 333 21.65 -1.29 13.05
CA GLU A 333 20.19 -1.30 13.09
C GLU A 333 19.67 -1.32 11.66
N GLY A 334 19.17 -2.48 11.21
CA GLY A 334 18.68 -2.68 9.84
C GLY A 334 17.23 -2.22 9.68
N GLU A 335 16.98 -1.35 8.69
CA GLU A 335 15.65 -0.83 8.38
C GLU A 335 15.06 -1.45 7.11
N LYS A 336 15.95 -1.87 6.20
CA LYS A 336 15.58 -2.44 4.91
C LYS A 336 16.53 -3.57 4.57
N PHE A 337 15.97 -4.76 4.37
CA PHE A 337 16.69 -5.98 4.05
C PHE A 337 16.37 -6.40 2.63
N ILE A 338 17.38 -6.48 1.76
CA ILE A 338 17.22 -6.75 0.33
C ILE A 338 17.91 -8.07 0.01
N LEU A 339 17.14 -9.13 -0.22
CA LEU A 339 17.70 -10.41 -0.65
C LEU A 339 17.90 -10.40 -2.16
N LEU A 340 19.12 -10.73 -2.59
CA LEU A 340 19.60 -10.53 -3.96
C LEU A 340 19.50 -11.78 -4.84
N GLU A 341 19.42 -12.98 -4.27
CA GLU A 341 19.52 -14.26 -4.99
C GLU A 341 18.59 -15.36 -4.50
#